data_AF-A0A0V0H8X7-F1
#
_entry.id   AF-A0A0V0H8X7-F1
#
_cell.length_a   1.000
_cell.length_b   1.000
_cell.length_c   1.000
_cell.angle_alpha   90.00
_cell.angle_beta   90.00
_cell.angle_gamma   90.00
#
_symmetry.space_group_name_H-M   'P 1'
#
loop_
_entity.id
_entity.type
_entity.pdbx_description
1 polymer ?
#
loop_
_entity_poly.entity_id
_entity_poly.type
_entity_poly.pdbx_seq_one_letter_code
_entity_poly.pdbx_strand_id
1 'polypeptide(L)'
;MEIALDLANNGANTSIIVRSPMHLISREMGYLGLMLLKYKVAYTVVDTIMVMLSKLMYGDINKYYGVKRPEEGPFACKIKYGKYPVFDVGTYRKIKSGEIQVT
;
A
#
# COMPACT_ATOMS: atom_id res chain seq x y z
N MET A 1 -0.82 7.96 -6.65
CA MET A 1 -0.96 8.40 -5.25
C MET A 1 0.03 9.51 -4.92
N GLU A 2 1.27 9.40 -5.38
CA GLU A 2 2.30 10.45 -5.21
C GLU A 2 1.88 11.80 -5.81
N ILE A 3 1.24 11.83 -6.99
CA ILE A 3 0.71 13.07 -7.59
C ILE A 3 -0.30 13.75 -6.65
N ALA A 4 -1.21 12.98 -6.03
CA ALA A 4 -2.18 13.53 -5.09
C ALA A 4 -1.51 14.06 -3.81
N LEU A 5 -0.46 13.39 -3.36
CA LEU A 5 0.35 13.88 -2.23
C LEU A 5 1.04 15.21 -2.58
N ASP A 6 1.64 15.31 -3.76
CA ASP A 6 2.32 16.52 -4.20
C ASP A 6 1.34 17.70 -4.33
N LEU A 7 0.19 17.49 -4.95
CA LEU A 7 -0.89 18.47 -5.04
C LEU A 7 -1.35 18.94 -3.65
N ALA A 8 -1.64 18.01 -2.74
CA ALA A 8 -2.07 18.34 -1.38
C ALA A 8 -0.98 19.06 -0.55
N ASN A 9 0.29 18.73 -0.77
CA ASN A 9 1.41 19.44 -0.12
C ASN A 9 1.55 20.89 -0.61
N ASN A 10 1.10 21.19 -1.83
CA ASN A 10 1.13 22.52 -2.43
C ASN A 10 -0.22 23.26 -2.33
N GLY A 11 -1.11 22.82 -1.43
CA GLY A 11 -2.35 23.54 -1.11
C GLY A 11 -3.52 23.31 -2.07
N ALA A 12 -3.42 22.36 -3.01
CA ALA A 12 -4.55 22.03 -3.87
C ALA A 12 -5.60 21.18 -3.14
N ASN A 13 -6.88 21.48 -3.39
CA ASN A 13 -7.98 20.62 -2.98
C ASN A 13 -7.93 19.31 -3.77
N THR A 14 -7.54 18.23 -3.13
CA THR A 14 -7.18 16.99 -3.81
C THR A 14 -8.14 15.86 -3.46
N SER A 15 -8.63 15.16 -4.48
CA SER A 15 -9.39 13.92 -4.34
C SER A 15 -8.86 12.83 -5.28
N ILE A 16 -9.01 11.57 -4.89
CA ILE A 16 -8.65 10.41 -5.70
C ILE A 16 -9.75 9.34 -5.65
N ILE A 17 -9.84 8.54 -6.70
CA ILE A 17 -10.71 7.36 -6.76
C ILE A 17 -9.82 6.11 -6.78
N VAL A 18 -10.06 5.17 -5.86
CA VAL A 18 -9.35 3.89 -5.82
C VAL A 18 -10.26 2.79 -6.38
N ARG A 19 -9.96 2.33 -7.60
CA ARG A 19 -10.83 1.41 -8.35
C ARG A 19 -10.59 -0.06 -8.10
N SER A 20 -9.52 -0.42 -7.39
CA SER A 20 -9.14 -1.83 -7.24
C SER A 20 -8.48 -2.10 -5.89
N PRO A 21 -8.70 -3.30 -5.32
CA PRO A 21 -7.94 -3.80 -4.18
C PRO A 21 -6.43 -3.68 -4.41
N MET A 22 -5.72 -3.17 -3.40
CA MET A 22 -4.28 -2.97 -3.46
C MET A 22 -3.63 -3.17 -2.08
N HIS A 23 -2.35 -3.52 -2.09
CA HIS A 23 -1.53 -3.52 -0.89
C HIS A 23 -0.85 -2.17 -0.75
N LEU A 24 -0.83 -1.65 0.49
CA LEU A 24 -0.07 -0.47 0.87
C LEU A 24 1.09 -0.91 1.76
N ILE A 25 2.32 -0.51 1.40
CA ILE A 25 3.55 -0.85 2.13
C ILE A 25 4.48 0.36 2.21
N SER A 26 5.35 0.43 3.22
CA SER A 26 6.42 1.43 3.20
C SER A 26 7.62 0.96 2.38
N ARG A 27 8.56 1.87 2.16
CA ARG A 27 9.82 1.57 1.49
C ARG A 27 10.65 0.53 2.27
N GLU A 28 10.70 0.65 3.59
CA GLU A 28 11.44 -0.25 4.49
C GLU A 28 10.86 -1.66 4.43
N MET A 29 9.53 -1.78 4.40
CA MET A 29 8.86 -3.06 4.20
C MET A 29 9.23 -3.69 2.85
N GLY A 30 9.24 -2.89 1.78
CA GLY A 30 9.68 -3.35 0.47
C GLY A 30 11.12 -3.87 0.47
N TYR A 31 12.04 -3.14 1.10
CA TYR A 31 13.43 -3.59 1.26
C TYR A 31 13.53 -4.88 2.06
N LEU A 32 12.79 -5.00 3.16
CA LEU A 32 12.73 -6.24 3.93
C LEU A 32 12.21 -7.40 3.09
N GLY A 33 11.12 -7.21 2.34
CA GLY A 33 10.56 -8.23 1.47
C GLY A 33 11.54 -8.71 0.40
N LEU A 34 12.21 -7.77 -0.27
CA LEU A 34 13.25 -8.08 -1.26
C LEU A 34 14.47 -8.77 -0.63
N MET A 35 14.88 -8.35 0.56
CA MET A 35 15.97 -8.98 1.31
C MET A 35 15.63 -10.43 1.67
N LEU A 36 14.44 -10.70 2.19
CA LEU A 36 13.99 -12.06 2.53
C LEU A 36 13.95 -12.96 1.28
N LEU A 37 13.44 -12.45 0.16
CA LEU A 37 13.45 -13.19 -1.11
C LEU A 37 14.88 -13.47 -1.59
N LYS A 38 15.80 -12.52 -1.45
CA LYS A 38 17.23 -12.72 -1.77
C LYS A 38 17.85 -13.84 -0.93
N TYR A 39 17.45 -13.97 0.32
CA TYR A 39 17.85 -15.07 1.22
C TYR A 39 17.03 -16.37 1.04
N LYS A 40 16.33 -16.52 -0.09
CA LYS A 40 15.55 -17.73 -0.47
C LYS A 40 14.39 -18.06 0.47
N VAL A 41 13.86 -17.10 1.21
CA VAL A 41 12.61 -17.27 1.95
C VAL A 41 11.46 -17.43 0.94
N ALA A 42 10.59 -18.43 1.15
CA ALA A 42 9.45 -18.68 0.28
C ALA A 42 8.54 -17.44 0.18
N TYR A 43 8.11 -17.08 -1.03
CA TYR A 43 7.35 -15.84 -1.26
C TYR A 43 6.02 -15.82 -0.48
N THR A 44 5.43 -16.98 -0.18
CA THR A 44 4.22 -17.11 0.64
C THR A 44 4.45 -16.68 2.09
N VAL A 45 5.63 -16.98 2.64
CA VAL A 45 6.05 -16.52 3.97
C VAL A 45 6.32 -15.01 3.94
N VAL A 46 7.04 -14.54 2.91
CA VAL A 46 7.30 -13.10 2.74
C VAL A 46 5.99 -12.32 2.62
N ASP A 47 5.03 -12.82 1.85
CA ASP A 47 3.69 -12.24 1.71
C ASP A 47 2.96 -12.14 3.04
N THR A 48 3.02 -13.18 3.86
CA THR A 48 2.42 -13.20 5.19
C THR A 48 3.04 -12.12 6.09
N ILE A 49 4.37 -12.00 6.08
CA ILE A 49 5.10 -10.96 6.82
C ILE A 49 4.70 -9.57 6.33
N MET A 50 4.65 -9.35 5.01
CA MET A 50 4.29 -8.05 4.42
C MET A 50 2.86 -7.65 4.78
N VAL A 51 1.90 -8.58 4.70
CA VAL A 51 0.51 -8.31 5.07
C VAL A 51 0.38 -8.01 6.57
N MET A 52 1.09 -8.75 7.42
CA MET A 52 1.11 -8.50 8.87
C MET A 52 1.66 -7.10 9.18
N LEU A 53 2.81 -6.73 8.62
CA LEU A 53 3.43 -5.41 8.80
C LEU A 53 2.53 -4.28 8.25
N SER A 54 1.89 -4.50 7.09
CA SER A 54 0.95 -3.54 6.51
C SER A 54 -0.25 -3.32 7.43
N LYS A 55 -0.80 -4.39 8.02
CA LYS A 55 -1.89 -4.28 9.00
C LYS A 55 -1.45 -3.56 10.27
N LEU A 56 -0.25 -3.84 10.78
CA LEU A 56 0.28 -3.17 11.97
C LEU A 56 0.46 -1.66 11.76
N MET A 57 0.97 -1.27 10.58
CA MET A 57 1.31 0.13 10.31
C MET A 57 0.12 0.97 9.83
N TYR A 58 -0.74 0.42 8.97
CA TYR A 58 -1.84 1.16 8.35
C TYR A 58 -3.22 0.80 8.90
N GLY A 59 -3.32 -0.29 9.67
CA GLY A 59 -4.58 -0.83 10.14
C GLY A 59 -5.49 -1.31 9.01
N ASP A 60 -6.79 -1.09 9.19
CA ASP A 60 -7.78 -1.34 8.16
C ASP A 60 -7.80 -0.20 7.13
N ILE A 61 -7.24 -0.48 5.95
CA ILE A 61 -7.21 0.46 4.83
C ILE A 61 -8.58 0.62 4.17
N ASN A 62 -9.49 -0.35 4.32
CA ASN A 62 -10.83 -0.26 3.73
C ASN A 62 -11.59 0.95 4.28
N LYS A 63 -11.38 1.28 5.56
CA LYS A 63 -11.97 2.46 6.21
C LYS A 63 -11.64 3.78 5.50
N TYR A 64 -10.45 3.89 4.91
CA TYR A 64 -9.97 5.15 4.32
C TYR A 64 -10.01 5.16 2.80
N TYR A 65 -9.86 3.99 2.18
CA TYR A 65 -9.76 3.87 0.72
C TYR A 65 -11.02 3.32 0.05
N GLY A 66 -12.00 2.85 0.83
CA GLY A 66 -13.21 2.21 0.31
C GLY A 66 -12.97 0.87 -0.39
N VAL A 67 -11.72 0.39 -0.40
CA VAL A 67 -11.34 -0.88 -1.01
C VAL A 67 -10.72 -1.83 0.01
N LYS A 68 -11.12 -3.09 -0.08
CA LYS A 68 -10.51 -4.16 0.71
C LYS A 68 -9.10 -4.44 0.22
N ARG A 69 -8.22 -4.80 1.16
CA ARG A 69 -6.91 -5.38 0.82
C ARG A 69 -7.13 -6.69 0.05
N PRO A 70 -6.33 -7.01 -0.99
CA PRO A 70 -6.39 -8.30 -1.65
C PRO A 70 -6.19 -9.45 -0.65
N GLU A 71 -6.87 -10.58 -0.87
CA GLU A 71 -6.70 -11.80 -0.05
C GLU A 71 -5.30 -12.40 -0.22
N GLU A 72 -4.80 -12.38 -1.46
CA GLU A 72 -3.44 -12.79 -1.79
C GLU A 72 -2.43 -11.72 -1.39
N GLY A 73 -1.21 -12.10 -0.99
CA GLY A 73 -0.16 -11.16 -0.66
C GLY A 73 0.41 -10.38 -1.85
N PRO A 74 1.23 -9.34 -1.59
CA PRO A 74 1.76 -8.45 -2.63
C PRO A 74 2.62 -9.16 -3.69
N PHE A 75 3.42 -10.16 -3.31
CA PHE A 75 4.24 -10.93 -4.26
C PHE A 75 3.40 -11.92 -5.06
N ALA A 76 2.44 -12.61 -4.44
CA ALA A 76 1.46 -13.41 -5.16
C ALA A 76 0.67 -12.58 -6.19
N CYS A 77 0.19 -11.39 -5.79
CA CYS A 77 -0.49 -10.44 -6.68
C CYS A 77 0.38 -10.03 -7.89
N LYS A 78 1.67 -9.78 -7.64
CA LYS A 78 2.64 -9.46 -8.70
C LYS A 78 2.80 -10.64 -9.67
N ILE A 79 2.99 -11.86 -9.15
CA ILE A 79 3.24 -13.06 -9.97
C ILE A 79 2.02 -13.40 -10.82
N LYS A 80 0.82 -13.40 -10.26
CA LYS A 80 -0.40 -13.84 -10.95
C LYS A 80 -1.00 -12.77 -11.86
N TYR A 81 -1.01 -11.51 -11.41
CA TYR A 81 -1.79 -10.44 -12.04
C TYR A 81 -0.92 -9.28 -12.53
N GLY A 82 0.40 -9.31 -12.32
CA GLY A 82 1.28 -8.17 -12.60
C GLY A 82 1.01 -6.95 -11.71
N LYS A 83 0.24 -7.11 -10.62
CA LYS A 83 -0.17 -6.02 -9.74
C LYS A 83 0.85 -5.80 -8.63
N TYR A 84 1.46 -4.62 -8.62
CA TYR A 84 2.42 -4.22 -7.60
C TYR A 84 1.72 -3.57 -6.39
N PRO A 85 2.29 -3.71 -5.18
CA PRO A 85 1.85 -2.90 -4.05
C PRO A 85 2.15 -1.42 -4.31
N VAL A 86 1.39 -0.54 -3.68
CA VAL A 86 1.70 0.89 -3.66
C VAL A 86 2.58 1.19 -2.46
N PHE A 87 3.66 1.92 -2.73
CA PHE A 87 4.54 2.45 -1.72
C PHE A 87 3.95 3.72 -1.13
N ASP A 88 3.70 3.72 0.17
CA ASP A 88 3.33 4.94 0.86
C ASP A 88 4.58 5.78 1.12
N VAL A 89 4.52 7.02 0.65
CA VAL A 89 5.54 8.06 0.88
C VAL A 89 4.97 9.23 1.70
N GLY A 90 3.82 9.02 2.36
CA GLY A 90 3.11 10.03 3.17
C GLY A 90 1.68 10.29 2.70
N THR A 91 1.25 9.68 1.60
CA THR A 91 -0.12 9.82 1.08
C THR A 91 -1.14 9.27 2.08
N TYR A 92 -0.84 8.16 2.74
CA TYR A 92 -1.74 7.60 3.76
C TYR A 92 -2.06 8.60 4.86
N ARG A 93 -1.06 9.35 5.34
CA ARG A 93 -1.25 10.34 6.41
C ARG A 93 -2.18 11.47 5.96
N LYS A 94 -2.01 11.96 4.72
CA LYS A 94 -2.88 12.99 4.13
C LYS A 94 -4.31 12.51 3.90
N ILE A 95 -4.49 11.24 3.54
CA ILE A 95 -5.83 10.65 3.42
C ILE A 95 -6.48 10.49 4.79
N LYS A 96 -5.71 10.02 5.78
CA LYS A 96 -6.18 9.86 7.16
C LYS A 96 -6.56 11.19 7.81
N SER A 97 -5.85 12.29 7.51
CA SER A 97 -6.17 13.64 7.99
C SER A 97 -7.31 14.31 7.21
N GLY A 98 -7.75 13.73 6.08
CA GLY A 98 -8.78 14.30 5.21
C GLY A 98 -8.28 15.36 4.22
N GLU A 99 -6.98 15.64 4.20
CA GLU A 99 -6.35 16.55 3.23
C GLU A 99 -6.39 16.01 1.79
N ILE A 100 -6.44 14.69 1.64
CA ILE A 100 -6.78 14.02 0.37
C ILE A 100 -8.05 13.22 0.58
N GLN A 101 -9.09 13.54 -0.19
CA GLN A 101 -10.35 12.81 -0.15
C GLN A 101 -10.26 11.55 -1.02
N VAL A 102 -10.83 10.44 -0.55
CA VAL A 102 -11.05 9.25 -1.38
C VAL A 102 -12.54 9.14 -1.67
N THR A 103 -12.89 9.06 -2.95
CA THR A 103 -14.29 9.01 -3.44
C THR A 103 -14.55 7.73 -4.22
#